data_AF-A0A969WWM3-F1
#
_entry.id   AF-A0A969WWM3-F1
#
_cell.length_a   1.000
_cell.length_b   1.000
_cell.length_c   1.000
_cell.angle_alpha   90.00
_cell.angle_beta   90.00
_cell.angle_gamma   90.00
#
_symmetry.space_group_name_H-M   'P 1'
#
loop_
_entity.id
_entity.type
_entity.pdbx_description
1 polymer ?
#
loop_
_entity_poly.entity_id
_entity_poly.type
_entity_poly.pdbx_seq_one_letter_code
_entity_poly.pdbx_strand_id
1 'polypeptide(L)'
;TVGIHRDDLDMLIDEYPIKKDGSQGQKKTFFVSLKLAQYQFLSRKSNSLPLLVLDDIFNRLDERRVKEIIQLVSGPDFGQIFISDTNRQSLDRILQPFNDNYHLYSVAEGVIEQMEK
;
A
#
# COMPACT_ATOMS: atom_id res chain seq x y z
N THR A 1 11.35 -19.74 -30.80
CA THR A 1 12.13 -18.52 -30.43
C THR A 1 12.30 -18.47 -28.93
N VAL A 2 13.50 -18.17 -28.42
CA VAL A 2 13.88 -18.19 -26.99
C VAL A 2 14.44 -16.84 -26.54
N GLY A 3 14.30 -16.49 -25.26
CA GLY A 3 14.90 -15.29 -24.64
C GLY A 3 14.12 -14.78 -23.42
N ILE A 4 14.80 -14.07 -22.51
CA ILE A 4 14.27 -13.59 -21.22
C ILE A 4 13.00 -12.74 -21.30
N HIS A 5 12.72 -12.14 -22.48
CA HIS A 5 11.50 -11.38 -22.74
C HIS A 5 10.24 -12.25 -22.81
N ARG A 6 10.39 -13.58 -22.84
CA ARG A 6 9.30 -14.55 -22.78
C ARG A 6 9.10 -15.17 -21.39
N ASP A 7 9.96 -14.87 -20.43
CA ASP A 7 9.81 -15.38 -19.07
C ASP A 7 8.61 -14.69 -18.41
N ASP A 8 7.83 -15.43 -17.63
CA ASP A 8 6.74 -14.89 -16.81
C ASP A 8 6.97 -15.27 -15.34
N LEU A 9 6.45 -14.42 -14.45
CA LEU A 9 6.41 -14.70 -13.03
C LEU A 9 5.12 -15.44 -12.71
N ASP A 10 5.27 -16.69 -12.30
CA ASP A 10 4.20 -17.46 -11.68
C ASP A 10 3.91 -16.88 -10.30
N MET A 11 2.69 -16.36 -10.16
CA MET A 11 2.18 -15.77 -8.94
C MET A 11 1.08 -16.67 -8.40
N LEU A 12 1.37 -17.32 -7.27
CA LEU A 12 0.52 -18.33 -6.68
C LEU A 12 0.07 -17.90 -5.27
N ILE A 13 -1.16 -18.25 -4.91
CA ILE A 13 -1.58 -18.36 -3.51
C ILE A 13 -1.87 -19.83 -3.29
N ASP A 14 -1.15 -20.43 -2.35
CA ASP A 14 -1.02 -21.89 -2.26
C ASP A 14 -0.57 -22.43 -3.63
N GLU A 15 -1.31 -23.37 -4.21
CA GLU A 15 -1.01 -23.96 -5.53
C GLU A 15 -1.81 -23.31 -6.68
N TYR A 16 -2.58 -22.24 -6.41
CA TYR A 16 -3.50 -21.68 -7.40
C TYR A 16 -2.97 -20.39 -8.03
N PRO A 17 -3.02 -20.27 -9.37
CA PRO A 17 -2.54 -19.07 -10.07
C PRO A 17 -3.44 -17.87 -9.81
N ILE A 18 -2.90 -16.85 -9.14
CA ILE A 18 -3.67 -15.68 -8.70
C ILE A 18 -4.22 -14.87 -9.87
N LYS A 19 -3.46 -14.78 -10.97
CA LYS A 19 -3.87 -14.07 -12.21
C LYS A 19 -5.18 -14.65 -12.78
N LYS A 20 -5.30 -15.97 -12.78
CA LYS A 20 -6.41 -16.68 -13.43
C LYS A 20 -7.57 -16.91 -12.46
N ASP A 21 -7.30 -17.48 -11.30
CA ASP A 21 -8.32 -18.05 -10.43
C ASP A 21 -8.65 -17.15 -9.22
N GLY A 22 -7.83 -16.13 -8.97
CA GLY A 22 -8.04 -15.19 -7.87
C GLY A 22 -9.28 -14.30 -8.04
N SER A 23 -10.04 -14.15 -6.96
CA SER A 23 -11.04 -13.07 -6.86
C SER A 23 -10.36 -11.70 -6.95
N GLN A 24 -11.13 -10.66 -7.26
CA GLN A 24 -10.58 -9.30 -7.40
C GLN A 24 -9.93 -8.80 -6.10
N GLY A 25 -10.53 -9.12 -4.95
CA GLY A 25 -9.94 -8.79 -3.64
C GLY A 25 -8.61 -9.51 -3.40
N GLN A 26 -8.53 -10.81 -3.70
CA GLN A 26 -7.29 -11.58 -3.55
C GLN A 26 -6.19 -11.07 -4.48
N LYS A 27 -6.51 -10.77 -5.75
CA LYS A 27 -5.58 -10.17 -6.71
C LYS A 27 -5.00 -8.86 -6.18
N LYS A 28 -5.84 -7.99 -5.60
CA LYS A 28 -5.39 -6.71 -5.05
C LYS A 28 -4.55 -6.88 -3.80
N THR A 29 -4.96 -7.73 -2.86
CA THR A 29 -4.15 -8.06 -1.67
C THR A 29 -2.79 -8.63 -2.07
N PHE A 30 -2.75 -9.58 -3.01
CA PHE A 30 -1.51 -10.16 -3.51
C PHE A 30 -0.59 -9.08 -4.10
N PHE A 31 -1.15 -8.19 -4.92
CA PHE A 31 -0.39 -7.10 -5.52
C PHE A 31 0.20 -6.15 -4.47
N VAL A 32 -0.58 -5.77 -3.44
CA VAL A 32 -0.08 -4.95 -2.33
C VAL A 32 1.07 -5.66 -1.61
N SER A 33 0.90 -6.94 -1.25
CA SER A 33 1.95 -7.74 -0.61
C SER A 33 3.22 -7.80 -1.46
N LEU A 34 3.09 -7.96 -2.78
CA LEU A 34 4.23 -7.96 -3.71
C LEU A 34 4.96 -6.61 -3.71
N LYS A 35 4.23 -5.48 -3.66
CA LYS A 35 4.83 -4.15 -3.56
C LYS A 35 5.54 -3.92 -2.23
N LEU A 36 4.99 -4.40 -1.13
CA LEU A 36 5.63 -4.33 0.18
C LEU A 36 6.89 -5.22 0.24
N ALA A 37 6.85 -6.42 -0.36
CA ALA A 37 8.03 -7.26 -0.50
C ALA A 37 9.13 -6.58 -1.35
N GLN A 38 8.74 -5.90 -2.44
CA GLN A 38 9.65 -5.09 -3.25
C GLN A 38 10.25 -3.94 -2.42
N TYR A 39 9.46 -3.23 -1.63
CA TYR A 39 9.94 -2.18 -0.72
C TYR A 39 11.01 -2.71 0.23
N GLN A 40 10.75 -3.84 0.89
CA GLN A 40 11.70 -4.47 1.81
C GLN A 40 12.99 -4.91 1.10
N PHE A 41 12.86 -5.47 -0.11
CA PHE A 41 14.02 -5.83 -0.94
C PHE A 41 14.88 -4.61 -1.26
N LEU A 42 14.27 -3.49 -1.67
CA LEU A 42 14.97 -2.25 -1.97
C LEU A 42 15.66 -1.69 -0.73
N SER A 43 14.95 -1.62 0.40
CA SER A 43 15.50 -1.15 1.69
C SER A 43 16.79 -1.90 2.07
N ARG A 44 16.78 -3.24 1.96
CA ARG A 44 17.96 -4.08 2.26
C ARG A 44 19.09 -3.91 1.25
N LYS A 45 18.79 -3.56 -0.01
CA LYS A 45 19.80 -3.39 -1.06
C LYS A 45 20.45 -2.01 -1.05
N SER A 46 19.70 -0.97 -0.71
CA SER A 46 20.19 0.41 -0.70
C SER A 46 20.73 0.87 0.65
N ASN A 47 20.56 0.09 1.73
CA ASN A 47 20.81 0.52 3.12
C ASN A 47 20.09 1.83 3.48
N SER A 48 18.93 2.08 2.86
CA SER A 48 18.11 3.28 3.08
C SER A 48 16.65 2.93 2.94
N LEU A 49 15.79 3.57 3.73
CA LEU A 49 14.34 3.37 3.65
C LEU A 49 13.76 4.16 2.48
N PRO A 50 13.11 3.52 1.49
CA PRO A 50 12.45 4.23 0.39
C PRO A 50 11.26 5.08 0.87
N LEU A 51 10.81 6.00 0.04
CA LEU A 51 9.51 6.65 0.21
C LEU A 51 8.40 5.69 -0.25
N LEU A 52 7.39 5.48 0.59
CA LEU A 52 6.22 4.69 0.22
C LEU A 52 5.05 5.61 -0.12
N VAL A 53 4.46 5.44 -1.30
CA VAL A 53 3.25 6.14 -1.72
C VAL A 53 2.14 5.13 -1.90
N LEU A 54 1.06 5.30 -1.15
CA LEU A 54 -0.13 4.48 -1.23
C LEU A 54 -1.27 5.35 -1.79
N ASP A 55 -1.58 5.15 -3.06
CA ASP A 55 -2.60 5.92 -3.77
C ASP A 55 -3.94 5.18 -3.79
N ASP A 56 -5.01 5.90 -3.45
CA ASP A 56 -6.40 5.45 -3.50
C ASP A 56 -6.59 4.08 -2.80
N ILE A 57 -6.10 4.02 -1.56
CA ILE A 57 -5.92 2.74 -0.84
C ILE A 57 -7.25 2.12 -0.44
N PHE A 58 -8.29 2.94 -0.23
CA PHE A 58 -9.62 2.47 0.16
C PHE A 58 -10.45 2.03 -1.03
N ASN A 59 -10.09 2.42 -2.25
CA ASN A 59 -10.79 1.91 -3.42
C ASN A 59 -10.55 0.41 -3.53
N ARG A 60 -11.62 -0.40 -3.50
CA ARG A 60 -11.59 -1.87 -3.68
C ARG A 60 -10.89 -2.68 -2.58
N LEU A 61 -10.58 -2.09 -1.43
CA LEU A 61 -10.18 -2.81 -0.22
C LEU A 61 -11.17 -2.49 0.90
N ASP A 62 -11.54 -3.50 1.67
CA ASP A 62 -12.37 -3.30 2.87
C ASP A 62 -11.56 -2.65 4.00
N GLU A 63 -12.25 -2.00 4.93
CA GLU A 63 -11.63 -1.26 6.05
C GLU A 63 -10.67 -2.12 6.87
N ARG A 64 -10.95 -3.43 7.03
CA ARG A 64 -10.08 -4.34 7.79
C ARG A 64 -8.74 -4.51 7.08
N ARG A 65 -8.74 -4.78 5.77
CA ARG A 65 -7.50 -4.92 4.99
C ARG A 65 -6.69 -3.62 4.97
N VAL A 66 -7.35 -2.48 4.82
CA VAL A 66 -6.67 -1.18 4.86
C VAL A 66 -6.01 -0.98 6.22
N LYS A 67 -6.72 -1.27 7.31
CA LYS A 67 -6.16 -1.21 8.67
C LYS A 67 -4.93 -2.10 8.83
N GLU A 68 -4.97 -3.34 8.35
CA GLU A 68 -3.82 -4.27 8.39
C GLU A 68 -2.62 -3.71 7.61
N ILE A 69 -2.85 -3.10 6.44
CA ILE A 69 -1.79 -2.45 5.66
C ILE A 69 -1.19 -1.28 6.45
N ILE A 70 -2.02 -0.37 6.98
CA ILE A 70 -1.52 0.77 7.76
C ILE A 70 -0.75 0.30 8.99
N GLN A 71 -1.24 -0.72 9.71
CA GLN A 71 -0.52 -1.31 10.85
C GLN A 71 0.84 -1.87 10.46
N LEU A 72 0.91 -2.59 9.33
CA LEU A 72 2.15 -3.15 8.82
C LEU A 72 3.16 -2.06 8.44
N VAL A 73 2.71 -1.04 7.70
CA VAL A 73 3.61 0.03 7.22
C VAL A 73 3.95 1.07 8.29
N SER A 74 3.25 1.10 9.42
CA SER A 74 3.59 2.00 10.54
C SER A 74 4.71 1.46 11.44
N GLY A 75 5.23 0.26 11.14
CA GLY A 75 6.35 -0.32 11.87
C GLY A 75 7.70 0.36 11.59
N PRO A 76 8.74 0.08 12.39
CA PRO A 76 10.06 0.71 12.27
C PRO A 76 10.81 0.36 10.97
N ASP A 77 10.34 -0.66 10.25
CA ASP A 77 10.92 -1.10 8.98
C ASP A 77 10.53 -0.20 7.78
N PHE A 78 9.69 0.79 8.02
CA PHE A 78 9.19 1.72 7.01
C PHE A 78 9.63 3.15 7.31
N GLY A 79 9.96 3.89 6.24
CA GLY A 79 10.38 5.28 6.30
C GLY A 79 9.18 6.22 6.23
N GLN A 80 9.31 7.29 5.45
CA GLN A 80 8.22 8.22 5.21
C GLN A 80 7.16 7.62 4.27
N ILE A 81 5.88 7.86 4.59
CA ILE A 81 4.74 7.31 3.86
C ILE A 81 3.79 8.45 3.48
N PHE A 82 3.32 8.43 2.23
CA PHE A 82 2.22 9.26 1.75
C PHE A 82 1.02 8.40 1.44
N ILE A 83 -0.16 8.85 1.88
CA ILE A 83 -1.44 8.19 1.64
C ILE A 83 -2.38 9.22 1.01
N SER A 84 -2.96 8.91 -0.13
CA SER A 84 -4.06 9.67 -0.74
C SER A 84 -5.34 8.87 -0.69
N ASP A 85 -6.44 9.54 -0.33
CA ASP A 85 -7.77 8.96 -0.39
C ASP A 85 -8.85 10.06 -0.45
N THR A 86 -10.05 9.71 -0.93
CA THR A 86 -11.20 10.63 -1.00
C THR A 86 -12.17 10.48 0.18
N ASN A 87 -12.08 9.40 0.97
CA ASN A 87 -12.97 9.10 2.07
C ASN A 87 -12.35 9.48 3.42
N ARG A 88 -12.62 10.72 3.84
CA ARG A 88 -12.13 11.28 5.12
C ARG A 88 -12.57 10.47 6.34
N GLN A 89 -13.83 10.04 6.40
CA GLN A 89 -14.37 9.37 7.59
C GLN A 89 -13.70 8.01 7.83
N SER A 90 -13.51 7.22 6.77
CA SER A 90 -12.82 5.93 6.87
C SER A 90 -11.33 6.12 7.18
N LEU A 91 -10.69 7.15 6.61
CA LEU A 91 -9.30 7.49 6.93
C LEU A 91 -9.13 7.84 8.42
N ASP A 92 -9.96 8.73 8.96
CA ASP A 92 -9.90 9.11 10.38
C ASP A 92 -10.10 7.90 11.30
N ARG A 93 -11.04 7.01 10.99
CA ARG A 93 -11.28 5.79 11.79
C ARG A 93 -10.08 4.84 11.79
N ILE A 94 -9.41 4.70 10.64
CA ILE A 94 -8.25 3.82 10.53
C ILE A 94 -7.01 4.45 11.16
N LEU A 95 -6.88 5.78 11.08
CA LEU A 95 -5.76 6.51 11.63
C LEU A 95 -5.90 6.76 13.14
N GLN A 96 -7.10 6.71 13.73
CA GLN A 96 -7.33 6.88 15.18
C GLN A 96 -6.33 6.15 16.11
N PRO A 97 -5.96 4.87 15.86
CA PRO A 97 -5.00 4.15 16.69
C PRO A 97 -3.54 4.63 16.52
N PHE A 98 -3.26 5.32 15.43
CA PHE A 98 -1.96 5.92 15.13
C PHE A 98 -2.04 7.36 15.61
N ASN A 99 -1.43 7.64 16.76
CA ASN A 99 -1.37 8.96 17.41
C ASN A 99 -0.88 10.08 16.46
N ASP A 100 -0.51 11.22 17.05
CA ASP A 100 -0.03 12.45 16.41
C ASP A 100 1.09 12.38 15.35
N ASN A 101 1.60 11.20 15.00
CA ASN A 101 2.68 10.97 14.03
C ASN A 101 2.20 10.96 12.56
N TYR A 102 1.26 11.84 12.22
CA TYR A 102 0.90 12.10 10.83
C TYR A 102 0.50 13.57 10.66
N HIS A 103 0.67 14.05 9.42
CA HIS A 103 0.11 15.31 8.97
C HIS A 103 -0.98 15.02 7.96
N LEU A 104 -2.07 15.77 8.04
CA LEU A 104 -3.20 15.61 7.14
C LEU A 104 -3.33 16.85 6.28
N TYR A 105 -3.53 16.63 4.99
CA TYR A 105 -3.62 17.69 4.00
C TYR A 105 -4.90 17.52 3.19
N SER A 106 -5.63 18.62 3.00
CA SER A 106 -6.68 18.72 2.01
C SER A 106 -6.07 19.13 0.68
N VAL A 107 -6.52 18.50 -0.40
CA VAL A 107 -6.12 18.86 -1.76
C VAL A 107 -7.37 19.17 -2.57
N ALA A 108 -7.55 20.43 -2.96
CA ALA A 108 -8.68 20.89 -3.75
C ALA A 108 -8.21 21.90 -4.80
N GLU A 109 -8.64 21.74 -6.06
CA GLU A 109 -8.29 22.65 -7.16
C GLU A 109 -6.77 22.87 -7.34
N GLY A 110 -5.96 21.87 -6.99
CA GLY A 110 -4.49 21.96 -7.03
C GLY A 110 -3.85 22.72 -5.86
N VAL A 111 -4.65 23.21 -4.91
CA VAL A 111 -4.19 23.82 -3.66
C VAL A 111 -4.08 22.76 -2.57
N ILE A 112 -2.98 22.80 -1.80
CA ILE A 112 -2.71 21.89 -0.69
C ILE A 112 -2.75 22.70 0.60
N GLU A 113 -3.64 22.32 1.52
CA GLU A 113 -3.80 22.98 2.82
C GLU A 113 -3.61 21.96 3.95
N GLN A 114 -2.74 22.26 4.91
CA GLN A 114 -2.60 21.44 6.09
C GLN A 114 -3.83 21.60 6.98
N MET A 115 -4.42 20.48 7.39
CA MET A 115 -5.56 20.47 8.28
C MET A 115 -5.08 20.39 9.74
N GLU A 116 -5.72 21.17 10.62
CA GLU A 116 -5.59 20.97 12.06
C GLU A 116 -6.33 19.69 12.48
N LYS A 117 -5.85 19.08 13.57
CA LYS A 117 -6.37 17.80 14.09
C LYS A 117 -7.71 17.96 14.77
#